data_AF-A0A962Z2J4-F1
#
_entry.id   AF-A0A962Z2J4-F1
#
_cell.length_a   1.000
_cell.length_b   1.000
_cell.length_c   1.000
_cell.angle_alpha   90.00
_cell.angle_beta   90.00
_cell.angle_gamma   90.00
#
_symmetry.space_group_name_H-M   'P 1'
#
loop_
_entity.id
_entity.type
_entity.pdbx_description
1 polymer ?
#
loop_
_entity_poly.entity_id
_entity_poly.type
_entity_poly.pdbx_seq_one_letter_code
_entity_poly.pdbx_strand_id
1 'polypeptide(L)' 'SRLLAGFSGYLQTDGYDGYNAIVKEISLTAVGCMAHARRRFGNAVNGVKASANLYSLIEIAKANGLASYA' A
#
# COMPACT_ATOMS: atom_id res chain seq x y z
N SER A 1 -8.08 -26.64 3.85
CA SER A 1 -8.62 -26.60 2.47
C SER A 1 -7.87 -27.61 1.60
N ARG A 2 -8.52 -28.32 0.66
CA ARG A 2 -7.86 -29.38 -0.14
C ARG A 2 -6.87 -28.84 -1.20
N LEU A 3 -6.92 -27.53 -1.48
CA LEU A 3 -6.16 -26.89 -2.55
C LEU A 3 -4.63 -26.91 -2.32
N LEU A 4 -4.20 -26.80 -1.07
CA LEU A 4 -2.77 -26.70 -0.69
C LEU A 4 -2.29 -27.91 0.11
N ALA A 5 -3.08 -29.00 0.15
CA ALA A 5 -2.72 -30.20 0.88
C ALA A 5 -1.44 -30.82 0.31
N GLY A 6 -0.41 -30.95 1.14
CA GLY A 6 0.91 -31.48 0.74
C GLY A 6 1.81 -30.49 0.01
N PHE A 7 1.38 -29.24 -0.20
CA PHE A 7 2.24 -28.19 -0.75
C PHE A 7 3.21 -27.69 0.32
N SER A 8 4.47 -27.48 -0.06
CA SER A 8 5.52 -26.92 0.80
C SER A 8 6.33 -25.87 0.03
N GLY A 9 6.93 -24.93 0.77
CA GLY A 9 7.73 -23.85 0.19
C GLY A 9 7.02 -22.49 0.25
N TYR A 10 7.00 -21.77 -0.88
CA TYR A 10 6.61 -20.37 -0.94
C TYR A 10 5.19 -20.19 -1.49
N LEU A 11 4.36 -19.43 -0.77
CA LEU A 11 3.03 -19.02 -1.23
C LEU A 11 3.02 -17.52 -1.53
N GLN A 12 2.90 -17.16 -2.81
CA GLN A 12 2.78 -15.76 -3.21
C GLN A 12 1.34 -15.28 -3.08
N THR A 13 1.12 -14.22 -2.30
CA THR A 13 -0.22 -13.64 -2.08
C THR A 13 -0.25 -12.14 -2.37
N ASP A 14 -1.45 -11.59 -2.51
CA ASP A 14 -1.68 -10.14 -2.61
C ASP A 14 -1.65 -9.42 -1.25
N GLY A 15 -1.42 -10.15 -0.16
CA GLY A 15 -1.49 -9.65 1.21
C GLY A 15 -2.89 -9.70 1.83
N TYR A 16 -3.81 -10.50 1.31
CA TYR A 16 -5.10 -10.73 1.93
C TYR A 16 -5.00 -11.61 3.20
N ASP A 17 -5.59 -11.15 4.30
CA ASP A 17 -5.49 -11.82 5.61
C ASP A 17 -6.10 -13.23 5.64
N GLY A 18 -6.99 -13.55 4.69
CA GLY A 18 -7.55 -14.89 4.54
C GLY A 18 -6.51 -15.98 4.30
N TYR A 19 -5.30 -15.62 3.85
CA TYR A 19 -4.20 -16.58 3.66
C TYR A 19 -3.40 -16.86 4.95
N ASN A 20 -3.53 -16.04 6.00
CA ASN A 20 -2.69 -16.18 7.21
C ASN A 20 -2.93 -17.52 7.94
N ALA A 21 -4.19 -17.95 8.01
CA ALA A 21 -4.56 -19.21 8.64
C ALA A 21 -3.92 -20.41 7.92
N ILE A 22 -3.96 -20.43 6.59
CA ILE A 22 -3.45 -21.56 5.80
C ILE A 22 -1.92 -21.57 5.71
N VAL A 23 -1.29 -20.39 5.68
CA VAL A 23 0.18 -20.27 5.79
C VAL A 23 0.67 -20.87 7.10
N LYS A 24 -0.04 -20.62 8.20
CA LYS A 24 0.29 -21.16 9.52
C LYS A 24 -0.02 -22.65 9.64
N GLU A 25 -1.17 -23.10 9.13
CA GLU A 25 -1.61 -24.50 9.18
C GLU A 25 -0.64 -25.45 8.45
N ILE A 26 -0.12 -25.04 7.30
CA ILE A 26 0.72 -25.89 6.44
C ILE A 26 2.20 -25.48 6.49
N SER A 27 2.59 -24.60 7.42
CA SER A 27 3.98 -24.11 7.58
C SER A 27 4.61 -23.58 6.28
N LEU A 28 3.85 -22.78 5.52
CA LEU A 28 4.33 -22.16 4.28
C LEU A 28 5.11 -20.89 4.58
N THR A 29 6.03 -20.54 3.68
CA THR A 29 6.67 -19.22 3.68
C THR A 29 5.83 -18.28 2.83
N ALA A 30 5.16 -17.31 3.46
CA ALA A 30 4.40 -16.30 2.74
C ALA A 30 5.33 -15.33 2.01
N VAL A 31 5.07 -15.07 0.73
CA VAL A 31 5.76 -14.05 -0.06
C VAL A 31 4.75 -13.07 -0.66
N GLY A 32 5.05 -11.78 -0.62
CA GLY A 32 4.16 -10.74 -1.12
C GLY A 32 4.29 -10.52 -2.63
N CYS A 33 3.18 -10.29 -3.32
CA CYS A 33 3.17 -9.93 -4.74
C CYS A 33 3.65 -8.49 -4.94
N MET A 34 4.77 -8.33 -5.67
CA MET A 34 5.36 -7.01 -5.94
C MET A 34 4.48 -6.11 -6.81
N ALA A 35 3.60 -6.67 -7.64
CA ALA A 35 2.63 -5.88 -8.40
C ALA A 35 1.62 -5.19 -7.47
N HIS A 36 1.09 -5.92 -6.47
CA HIS A 36 0.17 -5.38 -5.46
C HIS A 36 0.85 -4.35 -4.56
N ALA A 37 2.11 -4.59 -4.17
CA ALA A 37 2.90 -3.62 -3.43
C ALA A 37 3.07 -2.31 -4.22
N ARG A 38 3.54 -2.37 -5.47
CA ARG A 38 3.74 -1.18 -6.32
C ARG A 38 2.46 -0.38 -6.54
N ARG A 39 1.30 -1.03 -6.69
CA ARG A 39 0.01 -0.33 -6.84
C ARG A 39 -0.32 0.52 -5.61
N ARG A 40 -0.13 -0.01 -4.40
CA ARG A 40 -0.30 0.77 -3.16
C ARG A 40 0.68 1.93 -3.07
N PHE A 41 1.96 1.70 -3.40
CA PHE A 41 2.96 2.77 -3.42
C PHE A 41 2.66 3.87 -4.46
N GLY A 42 2.24 3.50 -5.67
CA GLY A 42 1.85 4.45 -6.71
C GLY A 42 0.68 5.34 -6.29
N ASN A 43 -0.32 4.77 -5.60
CA ASN A 43 -1.43 5.54 -5.04
C ASN A 43 -0.95 6.53 -3.95
N ALA A 44 0.00 6.12 -3.10
CA ALA A 44 0.58 7.00 -2.09
C ALA A 44 1.36 8.18 -2.72
N VAL A 45 2.14 7.92 -3.78
CA VAL A 45 2.86 8.99 -4.52
C VAL A 45 1.90 10.01 -5.12
N ASN A 46 0.76 9.57 -5.66
CA ASN A 46 -0.27 10.48 -6.16
C ASN A 46 -0.85 11.36 -5.04
N GLY A 47 -1.06 10.80 -3.85
CA GLY A 47 -1.47 11.55 -2.66
C GLY A 47 -0.43 12.61 -2.22
N VAL A 48 0.86 12.26 -2.24
CA VAL A 48 1.96 13.19 -1.90
C VAL A 48 2.06 14.33 -2.91
N LYS A 49 1.85 14.07 -4.21
CA LYS A 49 1.82 15.14 -5.22
C LYS A 49 0.66 16.11 -5.00
N ALA A 50 -0.51 15.60 -4.64
CA ALA A 50 -1.68 16.42 -4.35
C ALA A 50 -1.43 17.32 -3.12
N SER A 51 -0.86 16.78 -2.04
CA SER A 51 -0.54 17.57 -0.84
C SER A 51 0.57 18.58 -1.11
N ALA A 52 1.64 18.23 -1.83
CA ALA A 52 2.72 19.14 -2.19
C ALA A 52 2.22 20.34 -3.01
N ASN A 53 1.31 20.11 -3.97
CA ASN A 53 0.69 21.19 -4.74
C ASN A 53 -0.12 22.13 -3.83
N LEU A 54 -0.93 21.57 -2.91
CA LEU A 54 -1.68 22.37 -1.93
C LEU A 54 -0.75 23.18 -1.01
N TYR A 55 0.33 22.57 -0.50
CA TYR A 55 1.34 23.27 0.30
C TYR A 55 1.96 24.42 -0.50
N SER A 56 2.36 24.19 -1.75
CA SER A 56 2.95 25.25 -2.58
C SER A 56 2.00 26.42 -2.81
N LEU A 57 0.70 26.15 -3.02
CA LEU A 57 -0.32 27.20 -3.18
C LEU A 57 -0.54 27.97 -1.87
N ILE A 58 -0.54 27.29 -0.72
CA ILE A 58 -0.65 27.91 0.60
C ILE A 58 0.55 28.81 0.87
N GLU A 59 1.77 28.36 0.58
CA GLU A 59 2.98 29.16 0.78
C GLU A 59 3.02 30.37 -0.17
N ILE A 60 2.56 30.24 -1.41
CA ILE A 60 2.40 31.37 -2.34
C ILE A 60 1.36 32.37 -1.82
N ALA A 61 0.22 31.90 -1.31
CA ALA A 61 -0.82 32.78 -0.75
C ALA A 61 -0.29 33.58 0.45
N LYS A 62 0.44 32.94 1.36
CA LYS A 62 1.13 33.61 2.49
C LYS A 62 2.15 34.64 2.03
N ALA A 63 2.99 34.29 1.05
CA ALA A 63 4.00 35.20 0.50
C ALA A 63 3.38 36.44 -0.17
N ASN A 64 2.16 36.32 -0.68
CA ASN A 64 1.39 37.43 -1.25
C ASN A 64 0.48 38.15 -0.24
N GLY A 65 0.57 37.83 1.05
CA GLY A 65 -0.23 38.47 2.11
C GLY A 65 -1.73 38.15 2.04
N LEU A 66 -2.13 37.12 1.27
CA LEU A 66 -3.51 36.66 1.20
C LEU A 66 -3.80 35.82 2.44
N ALA A 67 -4.84 36.18 3.19
CA ALA A 67 -5.29 35.36 4.31
C ALA A 67 -5.75 33.99 3.79
N SER A 68 -5.06 32.93 4.21
CA SER A 68 -5.54 31.56 4.00
C SER A 68 -6.82 31.38 4.80
N TYR A 69 -7.98 31.37 4.13
CA TYR A 69 -9.25 31.13 4.80
C TYR A 69 -9.22 29.74 5.47
N ALA A 70 -9.33 29.75 6.79
CA ALA A 70 -9.72 28.60 7.61
C ALA A 70 -11.23 28.39 7.53
#